data_AF-A0A5R1NLQ8-F1
#
_entry.id   AF-A0A5R1NLQ8-F1
#
_cell.length_a   1.000
_cell.length_b   1.000
_cell.length_c   1.000
_cell.angle_alpha   90.00
_cell.angle_beta   90.00
_cell.angle_gamma   90.00
#
_symmetry.space_group_name_H-M   'P 1'
#
loop_
_entity.id
_entity.type
_entity.pdbx_description
1 polymer ?
#
loop_
_entity_poly.entity_id
_entity_poly.type
_entity_poly.pdbx_seq_one_letter_code
_entity_poly.pdbx_strand_id
1 'polypeptide(L)'
;MSASDKTWRAVISAPDPDAVRESLTELHGDLLTLVQSRWTQQQYRDAGVHLAHQVELWALSTLIDQINDDGVDHLIATPRAITAEIEAWHRDLPAGLVTLKPMIRPT
;
A
#
# COMPACT_ATOMS: atom_id res chain seq x y z
N MET A 1 -1.34 -3.97 -14.68
CA MET A 1 -2.02 -5.09 -15.39
C MET A 1 -2.44 -4.59 -16.77
N SER A 2 -2.16 -5.35 -17.84
CA SER A 2 -2.63 -5.01 -19.20
C SER A 2 -4.08 -5.45 -19.38
N ALA A 3 -4.91 -4.63 -20.01
CA ALA A 3 -6.25 -5.03 -20.43
C ALA A 3 -6.19 -6.09 -21.54
N SER A 4 -7.30 -6.80 -21.76
CA SER A 4 -7.44 -7.90 -22.74
C SER A 4 -7.15 -7.47 -24.19
N ASP A 5 -7.18 -6.17 -24.45
CA ASP A 5 -6.85 -5.50 -25.72
C ASP A 5 -5.37 -5.07 -25.82
N LYS A 6 -4.52 -5.45 -24.85
CA LYS A 6 -3.11 -5.05 -24.71
C LYS A 6 -2.88 -3.56 -24.46
N THR A 7 -3.91 -2.81 -24.08
CA THR A 7 -3.72 -1.42 -23.61
C THR A 7 -3.28 -1.39 -22.14
N TRP A 8 -2.44 -0.41 -21.81
CA TRP A 8 -2.03 -0.13 -20.45
C TRP A 8 -3.10 0.72 -19.78
N ARG A 9 -3.65 0.24 -18.66
CA ARG A 9 -4.61 1.00 -17.84
C ARG A 9 -3.91 1.60 -16.63
N ALA A 10 -4.23 2.85 -16.33
CA ALA A 10 -3.82 3.51 -15.10
C ALA A 10 -4.81 3.13 -14.00
N VAL A 11 -4.40 2.26 -13.08
CA VAL A 11 -5.19 1.94 -11.89
C VAL A 11 -4.72 2.85 -10.77
N ILE A 12 -5.62 3.67 -10.24
CA ILE A 12 -5.31 4.61 -9.17
C ILE A 12 -6.26 4.38 -8.02
N SER A 13 -5.71 4.22 -6.82
CA SER A 13 -6.49 4.05 -5.60
C SER A 13 -6.71 5.41 -4.92
N ALA A 14 -7.94 5.69 -4.51
CA ALA A 14 -8.30 6.94 -3.84
C ALA A 14 -9.39 6.72 -2.78
N PRO A 15 -9.38 7.42 -1.64
CA PRO A 15 -10.42 7.29 -0.60
C PRO A 15 -11.80 7.66 -1.11
N ASP A 16 -11.83 8.69 -1.95
CA ASP A 16 -13.00 9.19 -2.67
C ASP A 16 -12.64 9.26 -4.16
N PRO A 17 -12.95 8.18 -4.92
CA PRO A 17 -12.73 8.14 -6.36
C PRO A 17 -13.40 9.29 -7.10
N ASP A 18 -14.58 9.72 -6.66
CA ASP A 18 -15.36 10.72 -7.38
C ASP A 18 -14.78 12.12 -7.21
N ALA A 19 -14.22 12.43 -6.02
CA ALA A 19 -13.52 13.69 -5.77
C ALA A 19 -12.26 13.88 -6.62
N VAL A 20 -11.61 12.80 -7.07
CA VAL A 20 -10.39 12.87 -7.90
C VAL A 20 -10.64 12.51 -9.37
N ARG A 21 -11.87 12.10 -9.72
CA ARG A 21 -12.19 11.55 -11.04
C ARG A 21 -11.94 12.54 -12.15
N GLU A 22 -12.42 13.76 -12.01
CA GLU A 22 -12.34 14.79 -13.06
C GLU A 22 -10.86 15.08 -13.40
N SER A 23 -10.05 15.40 -12.38
CA SER A 23 -8.63 15.71 -12.57
C SER A 23 -7.82 14.53 -13.13
N LEU A 24 -8.13 13.30 -12.72
CA LEU A 24 -7.41 12.12 -13.23
C LEU A 24 -7.88 11.70 -14.62
N THR A 25 -9.15 11.95 -14.96
CA THR A 25 -9.69 11.66 -16.30
C THR A 25 -9.03 12.57 -17.34
N GLU A 26 -8.73 13.83 -17.00
CA GLU A 26 -7.97 14.72 -17.89
C GLU A 26 -6.57 14.17 -18.24
N LEU A 27 -5.92 13.47 -17.31
CA LEU A 27 -4.57 12.95 -17.47
C LEU A 27 -4.53 11.57 -18.14
N HIS A 28 -5.51 10.72 -17.84
CA HIS A 28 -5.48 9.29 -18.19
C HIS A 28 -6.60 8.87 -19.17
N GLY A 29 -7.59 9.74 -19.41
CA GLY A 29 -8.72 9.48 -20.29
C GLY A 29 -9.44 8.17 -19.96
N ASP A 30 -9.87 7.46 -21.01
CA ASP A 30 -10.60 6.19 -20.91
C ASP A 30 -9.76 5.02 -20.36
N LEU A 31 -8.45 5.22 -20.18
CA LEU A 31 -7.53 4.23 -19.63
C LEU A 31 -7.50 4.26 -18.09
N LEU A 32 -8.18 5.24 -17.47
CA LEU A 32 -8.27 5.36 -16.02
C LEU A 32 -9.21 4.31 -15.43
N THR A 33 -8.74 3.62 -14.40
CA THR A 33 -9.58 2.80 -13.51
C THR A 33 -9.35 3.29 -12.09
N LEU A 34 -10.40 3.86 -11.48
CA LEU A 34 -10.35 4.30 -10.09
C LEU A 34 -10.87 3.21 -9.18
N VAL A 35 -10.10 2.93 -8.13
CA VAL A 35 -10.47 1.97 -7.09
C VAL A 35 -10.59 2.72 -5.77
N GLN A 36 -11.64 2.42 -5.00
CA GLN A 36 -11.80 3.00 -3.68
C GLN A 36 -10.76 2.41 -2.71
N SER A 37 -9.90 3.27 -2.16
CA SER A 37 -9.00 2.92 -1.08
C SER A 37 -9.70 3.05 0.27
N ARG A 38 -9.30 2.20 1.23
CA ARG A 38 -9.77 2.28 2.64
C ARG A 38 -8.96 3.26 3.48
N TRP A 39 -7.90 3.84 2.92
CA TRP A 39 -7.01 4.78 3.60
C TRP A 39 -6.70 5.97 2.70
N THR A 40 -6.43 7.10 3.34
CA THR A 40 -5.97 8.31 2.67
C THR A 40 -4.53 8.20 2.21
N GLN A 41 -4.16 9.01 1.22
CA GLN A 41 -2.77 9.16 0.80
C GLN A 41 -1.87 9.62 1.96
N GLN A 42 -2.42 10.41 2.89
CA GLN A 42 -1.69 10.83 4.08
C GLN A 42 -1.37 9.66 5.00
N GLN A 43 -2.37 8.81 5.30
CA GLN A 43 -2.16 7.58 6.10
C GLN A 43 -1.13 6.65 5.45
N TYR A 44 -1.16 6.52 4.12
CA TYR A 44 -0.17 5.74 3.38
C TYR A 44 1.25 6.29 3.57
N ARG A 45 1.43 7.61 3.36
CA ARG A 45 2.73 8.27 3.54
C ARG A 45 3.22 8.18 4.98
N ASP A 46 2.36 8.40 5.96
CA ASP A 46 2.72 8.37 7.37
C ASP A 46 3.17 6.96 7.79
N ALA A 47 2.49 5.92 7.32
CA ALA A 47 2.91 4.53 7.54
C ALA A 47 4.28 4.24 6.91
N GLY A 48 4.53 4.72 5.68
CA GLY A 48 5.82 4.58 5.00
C GLY A 48 6.96 5.28 5.73
N VAL A 49 6.73 6.53 6.18
CA VAL A 49 7.69 7.31 6.97
C VAL A 49 7.97 6.63 8.31
N HIS A 50 6.94 6.12 9.00
CA HIS A 50 7.12 5.37 10.24
C HIS A 50 8.01 4.15 10.01
N LEU A 51 7.68 3.31 9.02
CA LEU A 51 8.46 2.11 8.71
C LEU A 51 9.91 2.43 8.33
N ALA A 52 10.14 3.52 7.58
CA ALA A 52 11.49 3.96 7.22
C ALA A 52 12.34 4.31 8.45
N HIS A 53 11.76 4.95 9.47
CA HIS A 53 12.44 5.25 10.73
C HIS A 53 12.68 4.01 11.60
N GLN A 54 11.88 2.95 11.41
CA GLN A 54 11.97 1.72 12.20
C GLN A 54 12.84 0.63 11.54
N VAL A 55 13.42 0.87 10.35
CA VAL A 55 14.19 -0.12 9.60
C VAL A 55 15.25 -0.81 10.47
N GLU A 56 16.05 -0.04 11.20
CA GLU A 56 17.10 -0.58 12.05
C GLU A 56 16.54 -1.21 13.33
N LEU A 57 15.63 -0.51 14.02
CA LEU A 57 15.10 -0.95 15.32
C LEU A 57 14.30 -2.25 15.21
N TRP A 58 13.46 -2.36 14.18
CA TRP A 58 12.62 -3.54 13.94
C TRP A 58 13.31 -4.58 13.05
N ALA A 59 14.56 -4.32 12.65
CA ALA A 59 15.34 -5.16 11.74
C ALA A 59 14.51 -5.56 10.51
N LEU A 60 13.96 -4.56 9.82
CA LEU A 60 13.15 -4.77 8.61
C LEU A 60 14.06 -5.21 7.47
N SER A 61 13.93 -6.45 7.02
CA SER A 61 14.71 -6.97 5.89
C SER A 61 14.16 -6.50 4.54
N THR A 62 12.92 -6.04 4.53
CA THR A 62 12.22 -5.62 3.31
C THR A 62 11.16 -4.60 3.65
N LEU A 63 11.14 -3.51 2.87
CA LEU A 63 10.08 -2.51 2.83
C LEU A 63 9.77 -2.25 1.34
N ILE A 64 8.58 -2.63 0.90
CA ILE A 64 8.17 -2.54 -0.50
C ILE A 64 6.86 -1.77 -0.59
N ASP A 65 6.83 -0.81 -1.52
CA ASP A 65 5.62 -0.20 -2.07
C ASP A 65 5.07 -1.12 -3.19
N GLN A 66 3.83 -1.58 -3.06
CA GLN A 66 3.22 -2.46 -4.05
C GLN A 66 1.73 -2.19 -4.21
N ILE A 67 1.22 -2.40 -5.43
CA ILE A 67 -0.21 -2.53 -5.69
C ILE A 67 -0.64 -3.98 -5.39
N ASN A 68 -1.71 -4.16 -4.60
CA ASN A 68 -2.30 -5.47 -4.32
C ASN A 68 -3.20 -5.97 -5.47
N ASP A 69 -3.77 -7.16 -5.32
CA ASP A 69 -4.64 -7.78 -6.35
C ASP A 69 -5.92 -6.97 -6.64
N ASP A 70 -6.34 -6.12 -5.68
CA ASP A 70 -7.49 -5.23 -5.83
C ASP A 70 -7.13 -3.91 -6.52
N GLY A 71 -5.85 -3.68 -6.87
CA GLY A 71 -5.41 -2.43 -7.48
C GLY A 71 -5.17 -1.29 -6.48
N VAL A 72 -4.97 -1.61 -5.20
CA VAL A 72 -4.75 -0.63 -4.11
C VAL A 72 -3.30 -0.63 -3.66
N ASP A 73 -2.73 0.56 -3.49
CA ASP A 73 -1.37 0.78 -3.00
C ASP A 73 -1.26 0.37 -1.53
N HIS A 74 -0.39 -0.59 -1.22
CA HIS A 74 -0.12 -1.06 0.13
C HIS A 74 1.38 -1.25 0.37
N LEU A 75 1.76 -1.28 1.64
CA LEU A 75 3.15 -1.49 2.05
C LEU A 75 3.35 -2.92 2.53
N ILE A 76 4.45 -3.54 2.12
CA ILE A 76 4.92 -4.81 2.68
C ILE A 76 6.15 -4.54 3.53
N ALA A 77 6.07 -4.89 4.82
CA ALA A 77 7.20 -4.83 5.74
C ALA A 77 7.52 -6.23 6.26
N THR A 78 8.81 -6.60 6.22
CA THR A 78 9.28 -7.92 6.67
C THR A 78 10.18 -7.74 7.89
N PRO A 79 9.61 -7.65 9.10
CA PRO A 79 10.41 -7.59 10.32
C PRO A 79 11.03 -8.96 10.62
N ARG A 80 12.18 -8.94 11.31
CA ARG A 80 12.84 -10.17 11.78
C ARG A 80 11.98 -10.96 12.76
N ALA A 81 11.23 -10.27 13.61
CA ALA A 81 10.27 -10.84 14.55
C ALA A 81 9.10 -9.88 14.74
N ILE A 82 7.92 -10.41 14.99
CA ILE A 82 6.73 -9.61 15.33
C ILE A 82 6.74 -9.42 16.85
N THR A 83 7.02 -8.19 17.29
CA THR A 83 6.99 -7.80 18.69
C THR A 83 5.63 -7.21 19.06
N ALA A 84 5.33 -7.11 20.36
CA ALA A 84 4.09 -6.48 20.83
C ALA A 84 3.96 -5.01 20.38
N GLU A 85 5.09 -4.29 20.25
CA GLU A 85 5.11 -2.92 19.72
C GLU A 85 4.68 -2.88 18.25
N ILE A 86 5.22 -3.79 17.43
CA ILE A 86 4.87 -3.92 16.01
C ILE A 86 3.39 -4.29 15.85
N GLU A 87 2.89 -5.22 16.68
CA GLU A 87 1.47 -5.60 16.67
C GLU A 87 0.55 -4.46 17.09
N ALA A 88 0.94 -3.69 18.11
CA ALA A 88 0.16 -2.54 18.58
C ALA A 88 0.08 -1.48 17.48
N TRP A 89 1.22 -1.10 16.90
CA TRP A 89 1.27 -0.16 15.79
C TRP A 89 0.44 -0.64 14.60
N HIS A 90 0.58 -1.91 14.20
CA HIS A 90 -0.14 -2.47 13.05
C HIS A 90 -1.65 -2.48 13.23
N ARG A 91 -2.13 -2.74 14.46
CA ARG A 91 -3.55 -2.75 14.81
C ARG A 91 -4.21 -1.37 14.67
N ASP A 92 -3.46 -0.31 14.89
CA ASP A 92 -3.93 1.07 14.80
C ASP A 92 -4.01 1.57 13.35
N LEU A 93 -3.49 0.81 12.38
CA LEU A 93 -3.55 1.15 10.97
C LEU A 93 -4.86 0.72 10.31
N PRO A 94 -5.29 1.42 9.24
CA PRO A 94 -6.35 0.95 8.37
C PRO A 94 -6.06 -0.47 7.86
N ALA A 95 -7.07 -1.34 7.94
CA ALA A 95 -6.94 -2.73 7.54
C ALA A 95 -6.49 -2.86 6.08
N GLY A 96 -5.39 -3.58 5.85
CA GLY A 96 -4.83 -3.82 4.52
C GLY A 96 -3.77 -2.80 4.06
N LEU A 97 -3.57 -1.70 4.79
CA LEU A 97 -2.58 -0.67 4.43
C LEU A 97 -1.14 -1.22 4.51
N VAL A 98 -0.84 -1.96 5.57
CA VAL A 98 0.46 -2.62 5.77
C VAL A 98 0.24 -4.11 5.91
N THR A 99 1.01 -4.89 5.16
CA THR A 99 1.14 -6.34 5.34
C THR A 99 2.47 -6.63 6.02
N LEU A 100 2.39 -7.21 7.23
CA LEU A 100 3.56 -7.72 7.94
C LEU A 100 3.84 -9.17 7.50
N LYS A 101 5.03 -9.41 6.97
CA LYS A 101 5.51 -10.76 6.64
C LYS A 101 6.67 -11.11 7.56
N PRO A 102 6.49 -11.85 8.66
CA PRO A 102 7.62 -12.27 9.46
C PRO A 102 8.58 -13.11 8.63
N MET A 103 9.88 -12.86 8.75
CA MET A 103 10.87 -13.72 8.12
C MET A 103 10.90 -15.07 8.86
N ILE A 104 10.17 -16.05 8.33
CA ILE A 104 10.29 -17.44 8.80
C ILE A 104 11.62 -17.98 8.26
N ARG A 105 12.65 -18.01 9.09
CA ARG A 105 13.81 -18.88 8.81
C ARG A 105 13.40 -20.30 9.18
N PRO A 106 13.61 -21.31 8.30
CA PRO A 106 13.59 -22.69 8.74
C PRO A 106 14.57 -22.83 9.91
N THR A 107 14.10 -23.42 11.00
CA THR A 107 14.96 -23.83 12.11
C THR A 107 15.63 -25.16 11.77
#